data_AF-A0A5C6NL49-F1
#
_entry.id   AF-A0A5C6NL49-F1
#
_cell.length_a   1.000
_cell.length_b   1.000
_cell.length_c   1.000
_cell.angle_alpha   90.00
_cell.angle_beta   90.00
_cell.angle_gamma   90.00
#
_symmetry.space_group_name_H-M   'P 1'
#
loop_
_entity.id
_entity.type
_entity.pdbx_description
1 polymer ?
#
loop_
_entity_poly.entity_id
_entity_poly.type
_entity_poly.pdbx_seq_one_letter_code
_entity_poly.pdbx_strand_id
1 'polypeptide(L)'
;MASRRSHVCSFRFLSQVVDIKGKLKESKRFWSNLPDDICTTVKLAEPDEEQCWNSHIQGRYFPEVVKEGLTNQVNNPEVNVDITRPDTFIRQQIMALRVMTNKLKNAYNGNDINFGDSSDEGSTSGSGSGCSDGCTTEFVYVGTEAPVIGADRSDERTAVATGKSLSPAPSLLLVMAVLLLPHVAMQNQRR
;
A
#
# COMPACT_ATOMS: atom_id res chain seq x y z
N MET A 1 -41.68 5.37 -25.98
CA MET A 1 -40.53 4.54 -25.53
C MET A 1 -39.39 5.36 -24.91
N ALA A 2 -39.03 6.53 -25.46
CA ALA A 2 -37.93 7.37 -24.94
C ALA A 2 -38.15 7.93 -23.52
N SER A 3 -39.36 8.39 -23.18
CA SER A 3 -39.66 8.92 -21.84
C SER A 3 -39.44 7.87 -20.73
N ARG A 4 -39.94 6.63 -20.91
CA ARG A 4 -39.70 5.55 -19.95
C ARG A 4 -38.21 5.20 -19.79
N ARG A 5 -37.42 5.25 -20.89
CA ARG A 5 -35.96 5.05 -20.82
C ARG A 5 -35.26 6.18 -20.06
N SER A 6 -35.69 7.43 -20.24
CA SER A 6 -35.14 8.59 -19.52
C SER A 6 -35.45 8.52 -18.01
N HIS A 7 -36.68 8.16 -17.64
CA HIS A 7 -37.05 7.95 -16.23
C HIS A 7 -36.24 6.83 -15.57
N VAL A 8 -36.03 5.70 -16.27
CA VAL A 8 -35.21 4.59 -15.76
C VAL A 8 -33.73 5.00 -15.59
N CYS A 9 -33.16 5.76 -16.54
CA CYS A 9 -31.78 6.28 -16.40
C CYS A 9 -31.65 7.26 -15.23
N SER A 10 -32.61 8.17 -15.07
CA SER A 10 -32.64 9.12 -13.97
C SER A 10 -32.73 8.41 -12.61
N PHE A 11 -33.63 7.43 -12.46
CA PHE A 11 -33.75 6.64 -11.23
C PHE A 11 -32.48 5.84 -10.92
N ARG A 12 -31.87 5.20 -11.93
CA ARG A 12 -30.63 4.42 -11.75
C ARG A 12 -29.43 5.30 -11.37
N PHE A 13 -29.35 6.51 -11.91
CA PHE A 13 -28.31 7.48 -11.54
C PHE A 13 -28.46 7.91 -10.08
N LEU A 14 -29.67 8.30 -9.67
CA LEU A 14 -29.94 8.71 -8.28
C LEU A 14 -29.65 7.59 -7.28
N SER A 15 -30.03 6.34 -7.59
CA SER A 15 -29.72 5.19 -6.76
C SER A 15 -28.21 4.99 -6.54
N GLN A 16 -27.40 5.15 -7.59
CA GLN A 16 -25.94 5.06 -7.48
C GLN A 16 -25.34 6.19 -6.64
N VAL A 17 -25.82 7.43 -6.83
CA VAL A 17 -25.35 8.58 -6.04
C VAL A 17 -25.64 8.38 -4.56
N VAL A 18 -26.82 7.84 -4.22
CA VAL A 18 -27.19 7.52 -2.83
C VAL A 18 -26.32 6.40 -2.26
N ASP A 19 -26.07 5.32 -3.02
CA ASP A 19 -25.20 4.22 -2.58
C ASP A 19 -23.78 4.71 -2.32
N ILE A 20 -23.19 5.45 -3.25
CA ILE A 20 -21.83 6.01 -3.12
C ILE A 20 -21.76 6.94 -1.91
N LYS A 21 -22.76 7.80 -1.70
CA LYS A 21 -22.83 8.67 -0.53
C LYS A 21 -22.92 7.87 0.78
N GLY A 22 -23.67 6.78 0.79
CA GLY A 22 -23.76 5.86 1.93
C GLY A 22 -22.40 5.25 2.26
N LYS A 23 -21.74 4.64 1.27
CA LYS A 23 -20.43 4.00 1.42
C LYS A 23 -19.34 4.99 1.84
N LEU A 24 -19.36 6.21 1.29
CA LEU A 24 -18.40 7.24 1.68
C LEU A 24 -18.60 7.72 3.13
N LYS A 25 -19.85 7.69 3.61
CA LYS A 25 -20.15 8.03 5.02
C LYS A 25 -19.59 6.97 5.96
N GLU A 26 -19.73 5.70 5.61
CA GLU A 26 -19.19 4.56 6.37
C GLU A 26 -17.65 4.59 6.40
N SER A 27 -17.00 4.89 5.28
CA SER A 27 -15.54 4.90 5.19
C SER A 27 -14.84 6.11 5.80
N LYS A 28 -15.58 7.14 6.25
CA LYS A 28 -15.01 8.40 6.77
C LYS A 28 -14.04 8.20 7.95
N ARG A 29 -14.26 7.16 8.76
CA ARG A 29 -13.47 6.84 9.97
C ARG A 29 -12.64 5.57 9.81
N PHE A 30 -12.47 5.10 8.58
CA PHE A 30 -11.76 3.85 8.31
C PHE A 30 -10.37 3.78 8.96
N TRP A 31 -9.53 4.79 8.75
CA TRP A 31 -8.15 4.80 9.29
C TRP A 31 -8.08 5.03 10.80
N SER A 32 -9.04 5.78 11.36
CA SER A 32 -9.10 6.03 12.82
C SER A 32 -9.57 4.80 13.58
N ASN A 33 -10.51 4.05 13.01
CA ASN A 33 -11.13 2.88 13.66
C ASN A 33 -10.32 1.60 13.44
N LEU A 34 -9.35 1.60 12.52
CA LEU A 34 -8.57 0.41 12.18
C LEU A 34 -7.98 -0.31 13.41
N PRO A 35 -7.40 0.37 14.42
CA PRO A 35 -6.90 -0.31 15.62
C PRO A 35 -8.02 -1.00 16.41
N ASP A 36 -9.14 -0.31 16.62
CA ASP A 36 -10.30 -0.85 17.35
C ASP A 36 -10.90 -2.06 16.63
N ASP A 37 -11.04 -1.97 15.31
CA ASP A 37 -11.55 -3.04 14.46
C ASP A 37 -10.66 -4.27 14.53
N ILE A 38 -9.32 -4.11 14.52
CA ILE A 38 -8.38 -5.24 14.66
C ILE A 38 -8.48 -5.86 16.07
N CYS A 39 -8.51 -5.04 17.11
CA CYS A 39 -8.58 -5.52 18.50
C CYS A 39 -9.89 -6.29 18.80
N THR A 40 -11.01 -5.85 18.22
CA THR A 40 -12.33 -6.47 18.40
C THR A 40 -12.52 -7.71 17.53
N THR A 41 -12.09 -7.69 16.27
CA THR A 41 -12.29 -8.82 15.33
C THR A 41 -11.47 -10.05 15.70
N VAL A 42 -10.25 -9.85 16.20
CA VAL A 42 -9.34 -10.96 16.56
C VAL A 42 -9.58 -11.46 18.00
N LYS A 43 -10.55 -10.89 18.74
CA LYS A 43 -10.78 -11.15 20.18
C LYS A 43 -9.48 -11.05 20.99
N LEU A 44 -8.68 -10.02 20.70
CA LEU A 44 -7.43 -9.77 21.44
C LEU A 44 -7.72 -9.09 22.79
N ALA A 45 -8.87 -8.46 22.92
CA ALA A 45 -9.33 -7.85 24.16
C ALA A 45 -10.21 -8.85 24.94
N GLU A 46 -9.75 -9.25 26.12
CA GLU A 46 -10.61 -9.86 27.13
C GLU A 46 -11.64 -8.82 27.61
N PRO A 47 -12.93 -9.18 27.79
CA PRO A 47 -13.95 -8.25 28.23
C PRO A 47 -13.79 -7.87 29.71
N ASP A 48 -13.07 -8.68 30.49
CA ASP A 48 -12.74 -8.39 31.88
C ASP A 48 -11.39 -7.64 31.97
N GLU A 49 -11.46 -6.35 32.31
CA GLU A 49 -10.28 -5.50 32.47
C GLU A 49 -9.32 -6.04 33.55
N GLU A 50 -9.81 -6.80 34.53
CA GLU A 50 -8.98 -7.33 35.63
C GLU A 50 -8.23 -8.60 35.24
N GLN A 51 -8.69 -9.31 34.20
CA GLN A 51 -8.11 -10.57 33.72
C GLN A 51 -7.39 -10.44 32.38
N CYS A 52 -7.24 -9.22 31.86
CA CYS A 52 -6.49 -8.96 30.65
C CYS A 52 -4.98 -9.09 30.87
N TRP A 53 -4.22 -9.46 29.83
CA TRP A 53 -2.77 -9.54 29.89
C TRP A 53 -2.15 -8.20 29.47
N ASN A 54 -1.40 -7.55 30.37
CA ASN A 54 -0.79 -6.23 30.14
C ASN A 54 0.72 -6.29 29.82
N SER A 55 1.20 -7.37 29.20
CA SER A 55 2.63 -7.67 28.92
C SER A 55 3.46 -8.13 30.12
N HIS A 56 3.15 -7.66 31.34
CA HIS A 56 3.90 -8.03 32.55
C HIS A 56 3.17 -9.05 33.43
N ILE A 57 1.89 -8.81 33.67
CA ILE A 57 1.04 -9.62 34.54
C ILE A 57 -0.38 -9.70 33.97
N GLN A 58 -1.17 -10.62 34.52
CA GLN A 58 -2.62 -10.56 34.37
C GLN A 58 -3.15 -9.46 35.28
N GLY A 59 -3.82 -8.47 34.71
CA GLY A 59 -4.30 -7.31 35.44
C GLY A 59 -4.61 -6.15 34.51
N ARG A 60 -5.15 -5.08 35.12
CA ARG A 60 -5.57 -3.89 34.40
C ARG A 60 -4.42 -3.19 33.67
N TYR A 61 -4.72 -2.68 32.49
CA TYR A 61 -3.86 -1.76 31.76
C TYR A 61 -4.10 -0.33 32.24
N PHE A 62 -3.05 0.33 32.75
CA PHE A 62 -3.14 1.68 33.34
C PHE A 62 -2.85 2.83 32.37
N PRO A 63 -1.95 2.71 31.38
CA PRO A 63 -1.69 3.81 30.46
C PRO A 63 -2.93 4.19 29.63
N GLU A 64 -3.10 5.49 29.36
CA GLU A 64 -4.16 5.98 28.49
C GLU A 64 -3.87 5.61 27.03
N VAL A 65 -4.93 5.32 26.27
CA VAL A 65 -4.83 5.06 24.83
C VAL A 65 -4.32 6.31 24.12
N VAL A 66 -3.20 6.17 23.42
CA VAL A 66 -2.58 7.25 22.67
C VAL A 66 -3.49 7.68 21.52
N LYS A 67 -3.57 9.00 21.27
CA LYS A 67 -4.39 9.56 20.19
C LYS A 67 -3.89 9.15 18.81
N GLU A 68 -4.80 9.20 17.84
CA GLU A 68 -4.55 8.90 16.43
C GLU A 68 -3.46 9.77 15.80
N GLY A 69 -2.77 9.23 14.80
CA GLY A 69 -1.82 9.98 13.96
C GLY A 69 -0.37 9.95 14.47
N LEU A 70 0.57 10.05 13.52
CA LEU A 70 2.00 9.82 13.77
C LEU A 70 2.59 10.74 14.84
N THR A 71 2.20 12.02 14.87
CA THR A 71 2.74 13.00 15.82
C THR A 71 2.39 12.69 17.28
N ASN A 72 1.27 12.02 17.52
CA ASN A 72 0.83 11.67 18.86
C ASN A 72 1.55 10.43 19.41
N GLN A 73 2.26 9.68 18.57
CA GLN A 73 2.96 8.45 18.94
C GLN A 73 4.31 8.69 19.63
N VAL A 74 4.78 9.94 19.71
CA VAL A 74 6.05 10.29 20.37
C VAL A 74 6.09 9.88 21.84
N ASN A 75 4.94 9.85 22.51
CA ASN A 75 4.80 9.49 23.92
C ASN A 75 4.15 8.11 24.11
N ASN A 76 4.14 7.26 23.07
CA ASN A 76 3.55 5.94 23.20
C ASN A 76 4.43 5.04 24.12
N PRO A 77 3.89 4.54 25.25
CA PRO A 77 4.68 3.71 26.16
C PRO A 77 5.04 2.33 25.57
N GLU A 78 4.27 1.83 24.62
CA GLU A 78 4.42 0.47 24.08
C GLU A 78 5.39 0.39 22.90
N VAL A 79 5.50 1.46 22.10
CA VAL A 79 6.30 1.45 20.86
C VAL A 79 6.99 2.79 20.68
N ASN A 80 8.32 2.75 20.51
CA ASN A 80 9.10 3.92 20.11
C ASN A 80 8.98 4.15 18.60
N VAL A 81 8.37 5.26 18.21
CA VAL A 81 8.14 5.62 16.80
C VAL A 81 8.98 6.84 16.44
N ASP A 82 9.81 6.74 15.39
CA ASP A 82 10.52 7.89 14.83
C ASP A 82 9.59 8.76 13.98
N ILE A 83 9.04 9.79 14.59
CA ILE A 83 8.13 10.74 13.93
C ILE A 83 8.82 11.64 12.89
N THR A 84 10.16 11.70 12.88
CA THR A 84 10.92 12.60 11.99
C THR A 84 11.06 12.06 10.57
N ARG A 85 10.85 10.75 10.40
CA ARG A 85 10.95 10.04 9.12
C ARG A 85 9.60 9.41 8.75
N PRO A 86 8.59 10.23 8.39
CA PRO A 86 7.30 9.70 7.97
C PRO A 86 7.43 8.93 6.65
N ASP A 87 6.58 7.91 6.49
CA ASP A 87 6.52 7.10 5.28
C ASP A 87 6.23 7.96 4.02
N THR A 88 7.08 7.84 3.01
CA THR A 88 7.00 8.64 1.79
C THR A 88 5.83 8.24 0.91
N PHE A 89 5.48 6.96 0.86
CA PHE A 89 4.36 6.44 0.10
C PHE A 89 3.03 6.92 0.68
N ILE A 90 2.84 6.84 2.00
CA ILE A 90 1.66 7.39 2.68
C ILE A 90 1.55 8.89 2.43
N ARG A 91 2.67 9.62 2.46
CA ARG A 91 2.69 11.05 2.16
C ARG A 91 2.27 11.36 0.71
N GLN A 92 2.68 10.54 -0.26
CA GLN A 92 2.24 10.66 -1.65
C GLN A 92 0.72 10.44 -1.77
N GLN A 93 0.18 9.41 -1.12
CA GLN A 93 -1.26 9.15 -1.13
C GLN A 93 -2.06 10.29 -0.50
N ILE A 94 -1.58 10.88 0.60
CA ILE A 94 -2.20 12.07 1.21
C ILE A 94 -2.21 13.25 0.24
N MET A 95 -1.11 13.47 -0.49
CA MET A 95 -1.03 14.55 -1.47
C MET A 95 -1.97 14.31 -2.66
N ALA A 96 -2.05 13.08 -3.17
CA ALA A 96 -3.01 12.72 -4.22
C ALA A 96 -4.46 12.98 -3.76
N LEU A 97 -4.82 12.57 -2.54
CA LEU A 97 -6.14 12.84 -1.97
C LEU A 97 -6.42 14.34 -1.84
N ARG A 98 -5.44 15.15 -1.41
CA ARG A 98 -5.58 16.62 -1.33
C ARG A 98 -5.82 17.25 -2.70
N VAL A 99 -5.08 16.83 -3.72
CA VAL A 99 -5.26 17.31 -5.10
C VAL A 99 -6.66 16.96 -5.60
N MET A 100 -7.09 15.71 -5.44
CA MET A 100 -8.43 15.30 -5.85
C MET A 100 -9.53 16.03 -5.07
N THR A 101 -9.35 16.24 -3.76
CA THR A 101 -10.31 17.01 -2.94
C THR A 101 -10.46 18.44 -3.44
N ASN A 102 -9.34 19.09 -3.81
CA ASN A 102 -9.38 20.43 -4.39
C ASN A 102 -10.06 20.46 -5.75
N LYS A 103 -9.82 19.45 -6.62
CA LYS A 103 -10.55 19.31 -7.89
C LYS A 103 -12.06 19.18 -7.64
N LEU A 104 -12.48 18.32 -6.72
CA LEU A 104 -13.91 18.16 -6.38
C LEU A 104 -14.52 19.46 -5.83
N LYS A 105 -13.79 20.21 -4.99
CA LYS A 105 -14.24 21.51 -4.49
C LYS A 105 -14.41 22.54 -5.61
N ASN A 106 -13.51 22.54 -6.59
CA ASN A 106 -13.58 23.42 -7.75
C ASN A 106 -14.77 23.07 -8.65
N ALA A 107 -15.00 21.79 -8.94
CA ALA A 107 -16.20 21.33 -9.67
C ALA A 107 -17.49 21.74 -8.95
N TYR A 108 -17.53 21.59 -7.63
CA TYR A 108 -18.69 22.00 -6.84
C TYR A 108 -18.98 23.50 -6.97
N ASN A 109 -17.94 24.32 -7.08
CA ASN A 109 -18.06 25.76 -7.29
C ASN A 109 -18.33 26.18 -8.75
N GLY A 110 -18.42 25.22 -9.68
CA GLY A 110 -18.66 25.49 -11.10
C GLY A 110 -17.43 25.86 -11.92
N ASN A 111 -16.22 25.67 -11.36
CA ASN A 111 -14.98 25.84 -12.12
C ASN A 111 -14.73 24.59 -12.99
N ASP A 112 -14.22 24.80 -14.20
CA ASP A 112 -13.78 23.70 -15.06
C ASP A 112 -12.59 22.97 -14.43
N ILE A 113 -12.65 21.64 -14.43
CA ILE A 113 -11.64 20.79 -13.81
C ILE A 113 -11.17 19.73 -14.79
N ASN A 114 -9.91 19.84 -15.19
CA ASN A 114 -9.29 18.78 -15.96
C ASN A 114 -8.94 17.60 -15.03
N PHE A 115 -9.67 16.51 -15.17
CA PHE A 115 -9.18 15.20 -14.75
C PHE A 115 -8.18 14.76 -15.81
N GLY A 116 -6.91 15.11 -15.60
CA GLY A 116 -5.79 14.53 -16.36
C GLY A 116 -5.76 13.02 -16.09
N ASP A 117 -6.63 12.32 -16.81
CA ASP A 117 -6.56 10.93 -17.15
C ASP A 117 -5.31 10.77 -18.02
N SER A 118 -4.40 9.90 -17.58
CA SER A 118 -3.21 9.50 -18.32
C SER A 118 -3.58 8.64 -19.54
N SER A 119 -4.23 9.25 -20.54
CA SER A 119 -4.40 8.67 -21.88
C SER A 119 -3.76 9.51 -22.99
N ASP A 120 -3.22 10.68 -22.65
CA ASP A 120 -2.36 11.43 -23.55
C ASP A 120 -0.92 11.01 -23.29
N GLU A 121 -0.56 9.83 -23.80
CA GLU A 121 0.81 9.55 -24.23
C GLU A 121 1.23 10.78 -25.04
N GLY A 122 2.13 11.60 -24.48
CA GLY A 122 2.60 12.79 -25.13
C GLY A 122 3.14 12.42 -26.50
N SER A 123 2.37 12.71 -27.54
CA SER A 123 2.83 12.79 -28.92
C SER A 123 3.81 13.97 -29.00
N THR A 124 4.99 13.77 -28.43
CA THR A 124 6.16 14.59 -28.68
C THR A 124 6.71 14.10 -30.00
N SER A 125 6.25 14.73 -31.07
CA SER A 125 6.84 14.60 -32.40
C SER A 125 8.27 15.15 -32.34
N GLY A 126 9.25 14.26 -32.21
CA GLY A 126 10.67 14.55 -32.24
C GLY A 126 11.34 13.65 -33.26
N SER A 127 11.64 14.20 -34.43
CA SER A 127 12.34 13.57 -35.55
C SER A 127 13.65 12.90 -35.12
N GLY A 128 13.91 11.72 -35.68
CA GLY A 128 15.03 10.86 -35.30
C GLY A 128 16.43 11.29 -35.73
N SER A 129 17.43 10.68 -35.09
CA SER A 129 18.59 10.07 -35.78
C SER A 129 19.41 9.21 -34.81
N GLY A 130 19.65 7.96 -35.21
CA GLY A 130 20.79 7.09 -34.90
C GLY A 130 21.25 6.89 -33.45
N CYS A 131 21.21 5.66 -32.95
CA CYS A 131 22.42 4.84 -32.81
C CYS A 131 22.11 3.45 -32.25
N SER A 132 23.00 2.54 -32.62
CA SER A 132 22.92 1.09 -32.61
C SER A 132 23.18 0.43 -31.26
N ASP A 133 22.56 -0.75 -31.14
CA ASP A 133 22.90 -1.91 -30.32
C ASP A 133 22.35 -1.97 -28.89
N GLY A 134 21.59 -3.04 -28.61
CA GLY A 134 21.12 -3.43 -27.27
C GLY A 134 19.66 -3.11 -26.91
N CYS A 135 18.67 -3.64 -27.64
CA CYS A 135 17.29 -3.67 -27.18
C CYS A 135 17.09 -4.85 -26.20
N THR A 136 17.07 -4.58 -24.90
CA THR A 136 16.48 -5.45 -23.89
C THR A 136 15.29 -4.74 -23.27
N THR A 137 14.09 -5.23 -23.57
CA THR A 137 12.85 -4.85 -22.89
C THR A 137 12.91 -5.31 -21.43
N GLU A 138 13.36 -4.42 -20.55
CA GLU A 138 13.18 -4.55 -19.10
C GLU A 138 11.96 -3.71 -18.69
N PHE A 139 10.98 -4.36 -18.05
CA PHE A 139 9.81 -3.71 -17.50
C PHE A 139 10.23 -2.72 -16.40
N VAL A 140 10.06 -1.42 -16.66
CA VAL A 140 10.25 -0.38 -15.64
C VAL A 140 8.96 -0.23 -14.84
N TYR A 141 8.97 -0.74 -13.61
CA TYR A 141 8.06 -0.26 -12.57
C TYR A 141 8.47 1.18 -12.25
N VAL A 142 7.63 2.15 -12.63
CA VAL A 142 7.90 3.58 -12.42
C VAL A 142 7.70 3.92 -10.95
N GLY A 143 8.76 3.74 -10.16
CA GLY A 143 8.99 4.50 -8.94
C GLY A 143 9.48 5.89 -9.33
N THR A 144 8.75 6.95 -8.97
CA THR A 144 9.17 8.33 -9.21
C THR A 144 10.27 8.72 -8.22
N GLU A 145 11.52 8.62 -8.65
CA GLU A 145 12.67 9.22 -7.96
C GLU A 145 13.01 10.60 -8.53
N ALA A 146 13.21 11.56 -7.62
CA ALA A 146 13.48 12.97 -7.91
C ALA A 146 14.94 13.19 -8.37
N PRO A 147 15.26 14.25 -9.15
CA PRO A 147 16.56 14.39 -9.78
C PRO A 147 17.64 14.81 -8.78
N VAL A 148 18.71 14.02 -8.69
CA VAL A 148 19.91 14.36 -7.91
C VAL A 148 20.87 15.13 -8.83
N ILE A 149 21.16 16.37 -8.45
CA ILE A 149 22.23 17.19 -9.03
C ILE A 149 23.57 16.63 -8.52
N GLY A 150 24.35 16.01 -9.40
CA GLY A 150 25.69 15.52 -9.12
C GLY A 150 26.75 16.39 -9.77
N ALA A 151 27.59 17.01 -8.94
CA ALA A 151 28.78 17.74 -9.36
C ALA A 151 29.90 16.78 -9.81
N ASP A 152 30.60 17.21 -10.84
CA ASP A 152 31.78 16.60 -11.47
C ASP A 152 32.97 16.45 -10.50
N ARG A 153 33.62 15.27 -10.52
CA ARG A 153 35.07 15.15 -10.25
C ARG A 153 35.64 13.82 -10.77
N SER A 154 36.81 13.96 -11.38
CA SER A 154 37.47 13.08 -12.34
C SER A 154 38.46 12.06 -11.73
N ASP A 155 38.76 11.05 -12.56
CA ASP A 155 40.02 10.30 -12.76
C ASP A 155 40.56 9.22 -11.77
N GLU A 156 40.69 7.99 -12.33
CA GLU A 156 41.95 7.23 -12.52
C GLU A 156 41.95 5.70 -12.17
N ARG A 157 41.87 4.88 -13.23
CA ARG A 157 42.71 3.70 -13.62
C ARG A 157 42.94 2.46 -12.72
N THR A 158 42.58 1.30 -13.32
CA THR A 158 43.08 -0.10 -13.20
C THR A 158 43.06 -0.84 -11.86
N ALA A 159 42.42 -2.02 -11.81
CA ALA A 159 43.08 -3.32 -11.97
C ALA A 159 42.09 -4.49 -11.87
N VAL A 160 42.46 -5.60 -12.51
CA VAL A 160 41.75 -6.87 -12.71
C VAL A 160 41.62 -7.68 -11.43
N ALA A 161 40.46 -8.30 -11.17
CA ALA A 161 40.39 -9.59 -10.47
C ALA A 161 39.05 -10.33 -10.71
N THR A 162 39.20 -11.57 -11.15
CA THR A 162 38.26 -12.69 -11.28
C THR A 162 37.40 -12.99 -10.05
N GLY A 163 36.10 -13.27 -10.26
CA GLY A 163 35.23 -13.90 -9.25
C GLY A 163 33.96 -14.47 -9.89
N LYS A 164 33.79 -15.80 -9.85
CA LYS A 164 32.66 -16.56 -10.40
C LYS A 164 31.43 -16.44 -9.49
N SER A 165 30.27 -16.13 -10.07
CA SER A 165 28.96 -16.13 -9.42
C SER A 165 28.43 -17.57 -9.29
N LEU A 166 28.11 -18.01 -8.06
CA LEU A 166 27.33 -19.22 -7.79
C LEU A 166 25.99 -18.81 -7.15
N SER A 167 24.90 -19.16 -7.82
CA SER A 167 23.52 -19.04 -7.33
C SER A 167 23.16 -20.19 -6.37
N PRO A 168 22.40 -19.97 -5.28
CA PRO A 168 21.79 -21.04 -4.52
C PRO A 168 20.27 -21.11 -4.81
N ALA A 169 19.82 -22.25 -5.32
CA ALA A 169 18.41 -22.62 -5.30
C ALA A 169 18.25 -23.99 -4.62
N PRO A 170 17.75 -24.04 -3.36
CA PRO A 170 17.23 -25.27 -2.81
C PRO A 170 15.87 -25.02 -2.14
N SER A 171 14.76 -25.28 -2.85
CA SER A 171 13.43 -25.26 -2.20
C SER A 171 12.44 -26.30 -2.72
N LEU A 172 12.79 -27.12 -3.72
CA LEU A 172 11.86 -28.14 -4.23
C LEU A 172 12.10 -29.54 -3.66
N LEU A 173 13.32 -29.89 -3.25
CA LEU A 173 13.62 -31.22 -2.70
C LEU A 173 13.11 -31.42 -1.27
N LEU A 174 13.06 -30.36 -0.45
CA LEU A 174 12.55 -30.44 0.92
C LEU A 174 11.03 -30.63 0.97
N VAL A 175 10.29 -30.06 0.02
CA VAL A 175 8.81 -30.16 -0.01
C VAL A 175 8.36 -31.59 -0.34
N MET A 176 9.08 -32.28 -1.23
CA MET A 176 8.74 -33.65 -1.61
C MET A 176 9.03 -34.66 -0.48
N ALA A 177 10.02 -34.40 0.37
CA ALA A 177 10.34 -35.26 1.51
C ALA A 177 9.27 -35.22 2.62
N VAL A 178 8.64 -34.05 2.85
CA VAL A 178 7.62 -33.88 3.90
C VAL A 178 6.31 -34.60 3.55
N LEU A 179 5.96 -34.69 2.27
CA LEU A 179 4.69 -35.30 1.84
C LEU A 179 4.73 -36.84 1.82
N LEU A 180 5.92 -37.46 1.70
CA LEU A 180 6.05 -38.92 1.61
C LEU A 180 6.19 -39.62 2.97
N LEU A 181 6.69 -38.92 3.99
CA LEU A 181 6.86 -39.45 5.36
C LEU A 181 5.55 -39.96 6.01
N PRO A 182 4.41 -39.26 5.98
CA PRO A 182 3.18 -39.76 6.60
C PRO A 182 2.59 -40.96 5.83
N HIS A 183 2.84 -41.06 4.53
CA HIS A 183 2.31 -42.13 3.69
C HIS A 183 3.05 -43.47 3.91
N VAL A 184 4.36 -43.41 4.14
CA VAL A 184 5.19 -44.58 4.50
C VAL A 184 4.92 -45.03 5.93
N ALA A 185 4.74 -44.09 6.87
CA ALA A 185 4.39 -44.41 8.25
C ALA A 185 3.04 -45.15 8.36
N MET A 186 2.04 -44.73 7.58
CA MET A 186 0.72 -45.39 7.53
C MET A 186 0.76 -46.80 6.93
N GLN A 187 1.68 -47.10 6.00
CA GLN A 187 1.81 -48.44 5.42
C GLN A 187 2.51 -49.43 6.36
N ASN A 188 3.45 -48.95 7.18
CA ASN A 188 4.21 -49.83 8.09
C ASN A 188 3.42 -50.24 9.34
N GLN A 189 2.31 -49.56 9.64
CA GLN A 189 1.45 -49.86 10.79
C GLN A 189 0.28 -50.79 10.45
N ARG A 190 0.11 -51.14 9.16
CA ARG A 190 -0.88 -52.11 8.67
C ARG A 190 -0.27 -53.43 8.21
N ARG A 191 1.00 -53.69 8.54
CA ARG A 191 1.70 -54.94 8.23
C ARG A 191 2.01 -55.72 9.50
#